data_AF-A0A222F4H5-F1
#
_entry.id   AF-A0A222F4H5-F1
#
_cell.length_a   1.000
_cell.length_b   1.000
_cell.length_c   1.000
_cell.angle_alpha   90.00
_cell.angle_beta   90.00
_cell.angle_gamma   90.00
#
_symmetry.space_group_name_H-M   'P 1'
#
loop_
_entity.id
_entity.type
_entity.pdbx_description
1 polymer ?
#
loop_
_entity_poly.entity_id
_entity_poly.type
_entity_poly.pdbx_seq_one_letter_code
_entity_poly.pdbx_strand_id
1 'polypeptide(L)'
;MCGTAAMASDTGYPTDAASLASGRELAEIHCAACHAVAVDDVSAQEGAPAFRDLSKLYPLESLEEPLAEGIVTAHENMPEVAFAPDDIDAFLGYLSSIQSK
;
A
#
# COMPACT_ATOMS: atom_id res chain seq x y z
N MET A 1 7.75 -36.08 -2.30
CA MET A 1 7.67 -34.86 -3.14
C MET A 1 6.23 -34.68 -3.58
N CYS A 2 5.44 -33.94 -2.80
CA CYS A 2 4.15 -33.43 -3.25
C CYS A 2 4.32 -31.92 -3.38
N GLY A 3 4.54 -31.47 -4.61
CA GLY A 3 4.47 -30.06 -4.96
C GLY A 3 3.00 -29.71 -5.14
N THR A 4 2.45 -28.96 -4.20
CA THR A 4 1.22 -28.20 -4.44
C THR A 4 1.61 -26.92 -5.13
N ALA A 5 1.14 -26.77 -6.37
CA ALA A 5 1.18 -25.52 -7.09
C ALA A 5 0.49 -24.44 -6.25
N ALA A 6 1.21 -23.36 -5.96
CA ALA A 6 0.62 -22.13 -5.47
C ALA A 6 -0.34 -21.64 -6.57
N MET A 7 -1.63 -21.63 -6.28
CA MET A 7 -2.59 -20.89 -7.06
C MET A 7 -2.19 -19.42 -6.89
N ALA A 8 -1.64 -18.81 -7.93
CA ALA A 8 -1.59 -17.37 -8.04
C ALA A 8 -3.04 -16.91 -8.17
N SER A 9 -3.68 -16.65 -7.03
CA SER A 9 -4.93 -15.91 -7.03
C SER A 9 -4.57 -14.52 -7.50
N ASP A 10 -5.07 -14.16 -8.68
CA ASP A 10 -5.36 -12.78 -9.02
C ASP A 10 -6.37 -12.26 -7.98
N THR A 11 -5.90 -11.89 -6.79
CA THR A 11 -6.63 -10.95 -5.94
C THR A 11 -6.33 -9.58 -6.54
N GLY A 12 -6.86 -9.35 -7.74
CA GLY A 12 -6.75 -8.05 -8.37
C GLY A 12 -7.45 -7.05 -7.47
N TYR A 13 -6.68 -6.22 -6.78
CA TYR A 13 -7.24 -5.16 -5.96
C TYR A 13 -8.24 -4.32 -6.79
N PRO A 14 -9.27 -3.75 -6.16
CA PRO A 14 -10.26 -2.93 -6.85
C PRO A 14 -9.58 -1.82 -7.68
N THR A 15 -9.94 -1.75 -8.96
CA THR A 15 -9.43 -0.73 -9.91
C THR A 15 -10.50 0.23 -10.38
N ASP A 16 -11.73 0.12 -9.88
CA ASP A 16 -12.77 1.09 -10.17
C ASP A 16 -12.49 2.44 -9.49
N ALA A 17 -12.98 3.51 -10.09
CA ALA A 17 -12.65 4.87 -9.66
C ALA A 17 -13.07 5.19 -8.22
N ALA A 18 -14.14 4.57 -7.71
CA ALA A 18 -14.59 4.82 -6.34
C ALA A 18 -13.62 4.18 -5.35
N SER A 19 -13.25 2.91 -5.56
CA SER A 19 -12.30 2.21 -4.70
C SER A 19 -10.91 2.85 -4.74
N LEU A 20 -10.43 3.27 -5.92
CA LEU A 20 -9.15 3.99 -6.03
C LEU A 20 -9.18 5.35 -5.32
N ALA A 21 -10.32 6.05 -5.34
CA ALA A 21 -10.48 7.30 -4.59
C ALA A 21 -10.46 7.06 -3.08
N SER A 22 -11.14 6.02 -2.59
CA SER A 22 -11.08 5.62 -1.17
C SER A 22 -9.67 5.24 -0.74
N GLY A 23 -8.96 4.42 -1.54
CA GLY A 23 -7.58 4.03 -1.26
C GLY A 23 -6.62 5.21 -1.21
N ARG A 24 -6.83 6.20 -2.09
CA ARG A 24 -6.09 7.46 -2.05
C ARG A 24 -6.38 8.27 -0.80
N GLU A 25 -7.65 8.40 -0.41
CA GLU A 25 -8.05 9.12 0.80
C GLU A 25 -7.40 8.52 2.04
N LEU A 26 -7.36 7.19 2.14
CA LEU A 26 -6.65 6.48 3.21
C LEU A 26 -5.15 6.82 3.22
N ALA A 27 -4.48 6.83 2.06
CA ALA A 27 -3.08 7.21 1.96
C ALA A 27 -2.83 8.66 2.38
N GLU A 28 -3.70 9.59 1.97
CA GLU A 28 -3.60 11.00 2.34
C GLU A 28 -3.80 11.23 3.84
N ILE A 29 -4.78 10.56 4.45
CA ILE A 29 -5.08 10.72 5.89
C ILE A 29 -3.99 10.10 6.76
N HIS A 30 -3.53 8.89 6.41
CA HIS A 30 -2.71 8.07 7.31
C HIS A 30 -1.21 8.13 7.00
N CYS A 31 -0.81 8.44 5.76
CA CYS A 31 0.58 8.26 5.32
C CYS A 31 1.26 9.55 4.83
N ALA A 32 0.50 10.54 4.36
CA ALA A 32 1.06 11.75 3.72
C ALA A 32 1.85 12.68 4.66
N ALA A 33 1.75 12.49 5.98
CA ALA A 33 2.59 13.21 6.93
C ALA A 33 4.09 12.90 6.76
N CYS A 34 4.42 11.76 6.15
CA CYS A 34 5.80 11.31 5.92
C CYS A 34 6.08 10.97 4.45
N HIS A 35 5.18 10.26 3.79
CA HIS A 35 5.39 9.70 2.46
C HIS A 35 4.82 10.59 1.36
N ALA A 36 5.45 10.56 0.18
CA ALA A 36 4.81 10.99 -1.05
C ALA A 36 3.76 9.93 -1.43
N VAL A 37 2.49 10.30 -1.41
CA VAL A 37 1.37 9.37 -1.63
C VAL A 37 0.75 9.53 -3.01
N ALA A 38 0.98 10.67 -3.69
CA ALA A 38 0.47 10.94 -5.02
C ALA A 38 1.47 10.57 -6.13
N VAL A 39 1.05 10.78 -7.39
CA VAL A 39 1.87 10.46 -8.56
C VAL A 39 3.05 11.42 -8.76
N ASP A 40 2.96 12.64 -8.26
CA ASP A 40 3.88 13.76 -8.56
C ASP A 40 4.28 14.60 -7.33
N ASP A 41 3.89 14.20 -6.13
CA ASP A 41 4.28 14.86 -4.88
C ASP A 41 5.67 14.43 -4.40
N VAL A 42 6.12 15.00 -3.29
CA VAL A 42 7.41 14.68 -2.66
C VAL A 42 7.20 14.24 -1.23
N SER A 43 7.99 13.28 -0.76
CA SER A 43 7.92 12.83 0.64
C SER A 43 8.18 13.99 1.58
N ALA A 44 7.33 14.14 2.59
CA ALA A 44 7.46 15.17 3.61
C ALA A 44 8.66 14.91 4.54
N GLN A 45 9.07 13.65 4.69
CA GLN A 45 10.24 13.25 5.47
C GLN A 45 11.34 12.68 4.57
N GLU A 46 12.58 13.06 4.85
CA GLU A 46 13.74 12.49 4.17
C GLU A 46 13.85 10.98 4.45
N GLY A 47 14.07 10.18 3.41
CA GLY A 47 14.17 8.72 3.51
C GLY A 47 12.83 7.98 3.51
N ALA A 48 11.69 8.67 3.64
CA ALA A 48 10.38 8.06 3.43
C ALA A 48 10.18 7.79 1.93
N PRO A 49 10.01 6.53 1.50
CA PRO A 49 9.82 6.22 0.08
C PRO A 49 8.53 6.81 -0.45
N ALA A 50 8.55 7.26 -1.70
CA ALA A 50 7.34 7.62 -2.43
C ALA A 50 6.55 6.35 -2.77
N PHE A 51 5.24 6.39 -2.57
CA PHE A 51 4.37 5.23 -2.73
C PHE A 51 4.38 4.67 -4.15
N ARG A 52 4.52 5.54 -5.16
CA ARG A 52 4.72 5.17 -6.58
C ARG A 52 5.97 4.36 -6.87
N ASP A 53 6.89 4.19 -5.91
CA ASP A 53 8.11 3.41 -6.09
C ASP A 53 8.17 2.17 -5.17
N LEU A 54 7.13 1.89 -4.39
CA LEU A 54 7.13 0.79 -3.40
C LEU A 54 7.31 -0.59 -4.02
N SER A 55 6.73 -0.84 -5.20
CA SER A 55 6.86 -2.13 -5.91
C SER A 55 8.30 -2.46 -6.32
N LYS A 56 9.20 -1.46 -6.34
CA LYS A 56 10.64 -1.65 -6.58
C LYS A 56 11.37 -2.18 -5.34
N LEU A 57 10.78 -2.00 -4.16
CA LEU A 57 11.36 -2.38 -2.86
C LEU A 57 10.87 -3.76 -2.43
N TYR A 58 9.57 -4.02 -2.59
CA TYR A 58 8.93 -5.28 -2.23
C TYR A 58 7.57 -5.44 -2.94
N PRO A 59 7.02 -6.67 -3.04
CA PRO A 59 5.70 -6.89 -3.61
C PRO A 59 4.61 -6.21 -2.78
N LEU A 60 3.64 -5.53 -3.40
CA LEU A 60 2.63 -4.77 -2.66
C LEU A 60 1.75 -5.65 -1.78
N GLU A 61 1.52 -6.91 -2.18
CA GLU A 61 0.78 -7.90 -1.40
C GLU A 61 1.42 -8.21 -0.04
N SER A 62 2.72 -7.98 0.12
CA SER A 62 3.38 -8.16 1.41
C SER A 62 2.94 -7.12 2.46
N LEU A 63 2.16 -6.11 2.06
CA LEU A 63 1.59 -5.13 2.96
C LEU A 63 0.24 -5.56 3.56
N GLU A 64 -0.42 -6.58 3.02
CA GLU A 64 -1.76 -7.00 3.47
C GLU A 64 -1.78 -7.36 4.97
N GLU A 65 -0.91 -8.27 5.39
CA GLU A 65 -0.83 -8.72 6.78
C GLU A 65 -0.43 -7.57 7.73
N PRO A 66 0.64 -6.78 7.46
CA PRO A 66 0.93 -5.60 8.26
C PRO A 66 -0.21 -4.58 8.34
N LEU A 67 -0.92 -4.31 7.24
CA LEU A 67 -2.05 -3.37 7.25
C LEU A 67 -3.25 -3.92 8.01
N ALA A 68 -3.44 -5.24 8.07
CA ALA A 68 -4.51 -5.88 8.84
C ALA A 68 -4.21 -5.90 10.34
N GLU A 69 -2.96 -6.16 10.72
CA GLU A 69 -2.56 -6.32 12.12
C GLU A 69 -2.12 -5.01 12.79
N GLY A 70 -1.79 -3.99 12.00
CA GLY A 70 -1.21 -2.74 12.45
C GLY A 70 0.17 -2.54 11.82
N ILE A 71 0.28 -1.63 10.86
CA ILE A 71 1.51 -1.47 10.10
C ILE A 71 2.58 -0.82 10.98
N VAL A 72 3.53 -1.64 11.43
CA VAL A 72 4.72 -1.19 12.15
C VAL A 72 5.94 -1.56 11.30
N THR A 73 6.20 -0.79 10.25
CA THR A 73 7.38 -0.97 9.40
C THR A 73 8.50 0.03 9.71
N ALA A 74 9.71 -0.52 9.67
CA ALA A 74 11.04 0.08 9.56
C ALA A 74 11.59 1.01 10.66
N HIS A 75 10.80 1.82 11.37
CA HIS A 75 11.34 2.71 12.42
C HIS A 75 10.29 3.25 13.39
N GLU A 76 10.75 3.64 14.59
CA GLU A 76 9.95 4.09 15.74
C GLU A 76 9.00 5.29 15.48
N ASN A 77 9.23 6.07 14.42
CA ASN A 77 8.43 7.26 14.11
C ASN A 77 7.24 7.02 13.17
N MET A 78 7.06 5.81 12.63
CA MET A 78 5.90 5.53 11.78
C MET A 78 4.70 5.16 12.65
N PRO A 79 3.54 5.83 12.50
CA PRO A 79 2.37 5.52 13.30
C PRO A 79 1.86 4.12 12.98
N GLU A 80 1.43 3.40 14.02
CA GLU A 80 0.72 2.14 13.87
C GLU A 80 -0.70 2.42 13.35
N VAL A 81 -1.04 1.82 12.22
CA VAL A 81 -2.36 1.95 11.59
C VAL A 81 -2.81 0.58 11.13
N ALA A 82 -4.01 0.17 11.55
CA ALA A 82 -4.68 -1.03 11.05
C ALA A 82 -5.92 -0.63 10.23
N PHE A 83 -6.12 -1.29 9.11
CA PHE A 83 -7.24 -1.07 8.20
C PHE A 83 -8.21 -2.25 8.20
N ALA A 84 -9.48 -1.98 7.89
CA ALA A 84 -10.44 -3.05 7.64
C ALA A 84 -10.12 -3.73 6.30
N PRO A 85 -10.54 -5.00 6.08
CA PRO A 85 -10.24 -5.72 4.84
C PRO A 85 -10.58 -4.95 3.54
N ASP A 86 -11.76 -4.34 3.48
CA ASP A 86 -12.20 -3.56 2.31
C ASP A 86 -11.32 -2.31 2.08
N ASP A 87 -10.83 -1.70 3.17
CA ASP A 87 -9.92 -0.55 3.13
C ASP A 87 -8.51 -0.96 2.66
N ILE A 88 -8.04 -2.14 3.08
CA ILE A 88 -6.77 -2.72 2.61
C ILE A 88 -6.83 -2.94 1.09
N ASP A 89 -7.91 -3.55 0.61
CA ASP A 89 -8.10 -3.80 -0.82
C ASP A 89 -8.11 -2.48 -1.61
N ALA A 90 -8.88 -1.49 -1.17
CA ALA A 90 -8.92 -0.18 -1.80
C ALA A 90 -7.54 0.53 -1.78
N PHE A 91 -6.86 0.49 -0.64
CA PHE A 91 -5.54 1.08 -0.46
C PHE A 91 -4.49 0.44 -1.38
N LEU A 92 -4.42 -0.89 -1.42
CA LEU A 92 -3.48 -1.62 -2.28
C LEU A 92 -3.85 -1.49 -3.76
N GLY A 93 -5.13 -1.37 -4.09
CA GLY A 93 -5.59 -0.98 -5.43
C GLY A 93 -5.07 0.37 -5.86
N TYR A 94 -5.16 1.36 -4.97
CA TYR A 94 -4.57 2.68 -5.21
C TYR A 94 -3.05 2.61 -5.38
N LEU A 95 -2.33 1.96 -4.46
CA LEU A 95 -0.88 1.81 -4.56
C LEU A 95 -0.48 1.17 -5.89
N SER A 96 -1.14 0.07 -6.27
CA SER A 96 -0.89 -0.63 -7.54
C SER A 96 -1.09 0.31 -8.75
N SER A 97 -2.11 1.16 -8.72
CA SER A 97 -2.44 2.08 -9.82
C SER A 97 -1.40 3.18 -10.07
N ILE A 98 -0.60 3.54 -9.06
CA ILE A 98 0.37 4.64 -9.14
C ILE A 98 1.81 4.18 -9.31
N GLN A 99 2.08 2.87 -9.39
CA GLN A 99 3.44 2.37 -9.50
C GLN A 99 4.13 2.85 -10.77
N SER A 100 5.33 3.40 -10.60
CA SER A 100 6.23 3.74 -11.69
C SER A 100 6.72 2.48 -12.38
N LYS A 101 6.80 2.53 -13.71
CA LYS A 101 7.39 1.45 -14.52
C LYS A 101 8.91 1.37 -14.38
#